data_AF-E9PE09-F1
#
_entry.id   AF-E9PE09-F1
#
_cell.length_a   1.000
_cell.length_b   1.000
_cell.length_c   1.000
_cell.angle_alpha   90.00
_cell.angle_beta   90.00
_cell.angle_gamma   90.00
#
_symmetry.space_group_name_H-M   'P 1'
#
loop_
_entity.id
_entity.type
_entity.pdbx_description
1 polymer ?
#
loop_
_entity_poly.entity_id
_entity_poly.type
_entity_poly.pdbx_seq_one_letter_code
_entity_poly.pdbx_strand_id
1 'polypeptide(L)'
;MARLTKRRQADTKAIQHLWAAIEIIRNQKQIANIDRITKYMSRVHGMHPKETTRQLSLAVKDGLIVETLTVGCKGSKAGIEQEGYWLPGDEISIKKKNTNKQEMGTYLRFIVSRMKERAIDLNKKGKDNKHPMYRRLVHS
;
A
#
# COMPACT_ATOMS: atom_id res chain seq x y z
N MET A 1 7.36 -36.48 -23.62
CA MET A 1 7.77 -35.98 -22.28
C MET A 1 6.50 -35.67 -21.48
N ALA A 2 6.20 -36.47 -20.45
CA ALA A 2 5.07 -36.17 -19.57
C ALA A 2 5.37 -34.89 -18.78
N ARG A 3 4.47 -33.90 -18.83
CA ARG A 3 4.58 -32.72 -17.96
C ARG A 3 4.50 -33.21 -16.51
N LEU A 4 5.59 -33.08 -15.75
CA LEU A 4 5.58 -33.28 -14.30
C LEU A 4 4.56 -32.32 -13.69
N THR A 5 3.36 -32.82 -13.44
CA THR A 5 2.32 -32.08 -12.73
C THR A 5 2.70 -32.15 -11.26
N LYS A 6 3.20 -31.03 -10.69
CA LYS A 6 3.40 -30.91 -9.24
C LYS A 6 2.08 -31.29 -8.56
N ARG A 7 2.05 -32.42 -7.86
CA ARG A 7 0.87 -32.81 -7.05
C ARG A 7 0.84 -31.90 -5.83
N ARG A 8 -0.26 -31.15 -5.68
CA ARG A 8 -0.53 -30.26 -4.55
C ARG A 8 -0.43 -31.05 -3.25
N GLN A 9 0.36 -30.56 -2.30
CA GLN A 9 0.53 -31.23 -0.99
C GLN A 9 -0.41 -30.65 0.07
N ALA A 10 -0.88 -29.42 -0.12
CA ALA A 10 -1.74 -28.75 0.84
C ALA A 10 -3.20 -29.26 0.78
N ASP A 11 -3.85 -29.35 1.94
CA ASP A 11 -5.25 -29.77 2.02
C ASP A 11 -6.18 -28.70 1.43
N THR A 12 -7.05 -29.13 0.52
CA THR A 12 -8.00 -28.26 -0.20
C THR A 12 -8.89 -27.44 0.72
N LYS A 13 -9.39 -28.04 1.82
CA LYS A 13 -10.26 -27.34 2.79
C LYS A 13 -9.46 -26.34 3.61
N ALA A 14 -8.29 -26.73 4.10
CA ALA A 14 -7.40 -25.83 4.84
C ALA A 14 -7.05 -24.58 4.03
N ILE A 15 -6.85 -24.71 2.71
CA ILE A 15 -6.53 -23.57 1.84
C ILE A 15 -7.72 -22.65 1.66
N GLN A 16 -8.94 -23.18 1.50
CA GLN A 16 -10.14 -22.35 1.45
C GLN A 16 -10.31 -21.53 2.73
N HIS A 17 -10.06 -22.16 3.89
CA HIS A 17 -10.09 -21.47 5.18
C HIS A 17 -9.01 -20.40 5.30
N LEU A 18 -7.78 -20.67 4.83
CA LEU A 18 -6.71 -19.69 4.78
C LEU A 18 -7.04 -18.51 3.85
N TRP A 19 -7.64 -18.76 2.69
CA TRP A 19 -8.09 -17.72 1.77
C TRP A 19 -9.16 -16.84 2.40
N ALA A 20 -10.17 -17.44 3.03
CA ALA A 20 -11.20 -16.71 3.76
C ALA A 20 -10.61 -15.85 4.90
N ALA A 21 -9.64 -16.41 5.64
CA ALA A 21 -8.94 -15.68 6.70
C ALA A 21 -8.23 -14.43 6.15
N ILE A 22 -7.48 -14.59 5.06
CA ILE A 22 -6.76 -13.49 4.40
C ILE A 22 -7.75 -12.45 3.89
N GLU A 23 -8.82 -12.85 3.23
CA GLU A 23 -9.84 -11.95 2.70
C GLU A 23 -10.50 -11.08 3.79
N ILE A 24 -10.86 -11.68 4.92
CA ILE A 24 -11.47 -10.96 6.04
C ILE A 24 -10.48 -9.96 6.66
N ILE A 25 -9.22 -10.36 6.85
CA ILE A 25 -8.19 -9.46 7.39
C ILE A 25 -7.94 -8.29 6.42
N ARG A 26 -7.95 -8.57 5.12
CA ARG A 26 -7.76 -7.56 4.06
C ARG A 26 -8.93 -6.60 3.97
N ASN A 27 -10.17 -7.08 4.16
CA ASN A 27 -11.36 -6.23 4.26
C ASN A 27 -11.28 -5.24 5.42
N GLN A 28 -10.60 -5.63 6.51
CA GLN A 28 -10.30 -4.72 7.63
C GLN A 28 -9.12 -3.77 7.37
N LYS A 29 -8.60 -3.72 6.13
CA LYS A 29 -7.43 -2.91 5.69
C LYS A 29 -6.17 -3.19 6.51
N GLN A 30 -6.03 -4.43 6.95
CA GLN A 30 -4.98 -4.89 7.84
C GLN A 30 -3.99 -5.81 7.08
N ILE A 31 -2.73 -5.86 7.54
CA ILE A 31 -1.75 -6.83 7.04
C ILE A 31 -2.12 -8.21 7.61
N ALA A 32 -2.20 -9.21 6.74
CA ALA A 32 -2.41 -10.60 7.10
C ALA A 32 -1.08 -11.22 7.51
N ASN A 33 -0.80 -11.24 8.81
CA ASN A 33 0.39 -11.86 9.40
C ASN A 33 0.04 -13.25 9.98
N ILE A 34 1.08 -14.02 10.36
CA ILE A 34 0.90 -15.36 10.96
C ILE A 34 -0.03 -15.29 12.18
N ASP A 35 0.18 -14.33 13.10
CA ASP A 35 -0.63 -14.20 14.31
C ASP A 35 -2.12 -13.99 14.05
N ARG A 36 -2.47 -13.20 13.03
CA ARG A 36 -3.87 -12.89 12.70
C ARG A 36 -4.54 -14.06 12.03
N ILE A 37 -3.82 -14.72 11.11
CA ILE A 37 -4.30 -15.92 10.42
C ILE A 37 -4.50 -17.04 11.44
N THR A 38 -3.51 -17.31 12.30
CA THR A 38 -3.62 -18.34 13.35
C THR A 38 -4.73 -18.05 14.35
N LYS A 39 -4.89 -16.79 14.79
CA LYS A 39 -6.03 -16.39 15.65
C LYS A 39 -7.38 -16.57 14.98
N TYR A 40 -7.50 -16.22 13.69
CA TYR A 40 -8.74 -16.42 12.94
C TYR A 40 -9.06 -17.91 12.78
N MET A 41 -8.06 -18.70 12.37
CA MET A 41 -8.19 -20.14 12.14
C MET A 41 -8.52 -20.91 13.42
N SER A 42 -7.95 -20.50 14.55
CA SER A 42 -8.28 -21.07 15.86
C SER A 42 -9.70 -20.71 16.31
N ARG A 43 -10.18 -19.48 16.04
CA ARG A 43 -11.52 -19.03 16.43
C ARG A 43 -12.65 -19.60 15.58
N VAL A 44 -12.47 -19.65 14.26
CA VAL A 44 -13.55 -20.01 13.32
C VAL A 44 -13.54 -21.51 13.00
N HIS A 45 -12.35 -22.09 12.84
CA HIS A 45 -12.19 -23.46 12.35
C HIS A 45 -11.63 -24.42 13.41
N GLY A 46 -11.35 -23.94 14.64
CA GLY A 46 -10.78 -24.78 15.71
C GLY A 46 -9.38 -25.33 15.39
N MET A 47 -8.71 -24.80 14.37
CA MET A 47 -7.42 -25.29 13.91
C MET A 47 -6.30 -24.89 14.88
N HIS A 48 -5.45 -25.85 15.22
CA HIS A 48 -4.30 -25.58 16.08
C HIS A 48 -3.32 -24.64 15.35
N PRO A 49 -2.71 -23.65 16.03
CA PRO A 49 -1.80 -22.69 15.39
C PRO A 49 -0.64 -23.37 14.66
N LYS A 50 -0.05 -24.42 15.25
CA LYS A 50 1.01 -25.23 14.60
C LYS A 50 0.60 -25.82 13.25
N GLU A 51 -0.62 -26.39 13.18
CA GLU A 51 -1.12 -26.97 11.93
C GLU A 51 -1.46 -25.88 10.92
N THR A 52 -1.96 -24.72 11.39
CA THR A 52 -2.20 -23.56 10.53
C THR A 52 -0.91 -23.07 9.89
N THR A 53 0.18 -22.94 10.66
CA THR A 53 1.51 -22.57 10.14
C THR A 53 2.00 -23.59 9.12
N ARG A 54 1.84 -24.89 9.41
CA ARG A 54 2.24 -25.95 8.48
C ARG A 54 1.46 -25.89 7.16
N GLN A 55 0.14 -25.75 7.21
CA GLN A 55 -0.71 -25.61 6.01
C GLN A 55 -0.37 -24.34 5.23
N LEU A 56 -0.04 -23.25 5.94
CA LEU A 56 0.40 -22.00 5.31
C LEU A 56 1.72 -22.20 4.55
N SER A 57 2.73 -22.87 5.14
CA SER A 57 3.98 -23.19 4.46
C SER A 57 3.77 -24.07 3.22
N LEU A 58 2.87 -25.05 3.29
CA LEU A 58 2.51 -25.90 2.15
C LEU A 58 1.82 -25.09 1.04
N ALA A 59 0.90 -24.19 1.40
CA ALA A 59 0.20 -23.33 0.46
C ALA A 59 1.15 -22.34 -0.23
N VAL A 60 2.17 -21.83 0.47
CA VAL A 60 3.23 -20.99 -0.10
C VAL A 60 4.09 -21.81 -1.08
N LYS A 61 4.48 -23.04 -0.71
CA LYS A 61 5.26 -23.94 -1.58
C LYS A 61 4.51 -24.37 -2.84
N ASP A 62 3.19 -24.50 -2.74
CA ASP A 62 2.28 -24.80 -3.84
C ASP A 62 1.95 -23.56 -4.70
N GLY A 63 2.39 -22.36 -4.31
CA GLY A 63 2.19 -21.10 -5.06
C GLY A 63 0.76 -20.54 -4.97
N LEU A 64 0.00 -20.96 -3.97
CA LEU A 64 -1.41 -20.58 -3.76
C LEU A 64 -1.58 -19.39 -2.82
N ILE A 65 -0.51 -19.06 -2.09
CA ILE A 65 -0.39 -17.90 -1.21
C ILE A 65 1.00 -17.33 -1.44
N VAL A 66 1.09 -16.01 -1.58
CA VAL A 66 2.36 -15.31 -1.74
C VAL A 66 2.78 -14.76 -0.38
N GLU A 67 3.98 -15.14 0.05
CA GLU A 67 4.62 -14.56 1.22
C GLU A 67 5.46 -13.35 0.77
N THR A 68 5.24 -12.21 1.39
CA THR A 68 5.99 -10.98 1.11
C THR A 68 6.42 -10.34 2.41
N LEU A 69 7.70 -9.98 2.52
CA LEU A 69 8.19 -9.10 3.58
C LEU A 69 7.62 -7.71 3.34
N THR A 70 6.69 -7.30 4.19
CA THR A 70 6.04 -5.98 4.09
C THR A 70 6.33 -5.15 5.31
N VAL A 71 6.71 -3.90 5.08
CA VAL A 71 6.91 -2.92 6.15
C VAL A 71 5.56 -2.41 6.62
N GLY A 72 5.34 -2.41 7.95
CA GLY A 72 4.17 -1.79 8.53
C GLY A 72 4.11 -0.31 8.14
N CYS A 73 3.05 0.13 7.45
CA CYS A 73 2.92 1.54 7.04
C CYS A 73 2.12 2.40 8.04
N LYS A 74 1.61 1.83 9.15
CA LYS A 74 0.69 2.52 10.07
C LYS A 74 0.85 2.06 11.53
N GLY A 75 0.66 3.00 12.47
CA GLY A 75 0.58 2.75 13.91
C GLY A 75 1.94 2.54 14.59
N SER A 76 1.92 2.05 15.84
CA SER A 76 3.11 1.84 16.68
C SER A 76 4.09 0.77 16.17
N LYS A 77 3.73 0.04 15.11
CA LYS A 77 4.60 -0.92 14.40
C LYS A 77 5.02 -0.42 13.01
N ALA A 78 4.96 0.89 12.78
CA ALA A 78 5.39 1.49 11.52
C ALA A 78 6.91 1.31 11.34
N GLY A 79 7.33 0.79 10.19
CA GLY A 79 8.73 0.50 9.88
C GLY A 79 9.25 -0.87 10.33
N ILE A 80 8.44 -1.66 11.05
CA ILE A 80 8.82 -3.03 11.40
C ILE A 80 8.49 -3.96 10.22
N GLU A 81 9.48 -4.71 9.76
CA GLU A 81 9.32 -5.75 8.76
C GLU A 81 8.47 -6.88 9.32
N GLN A 82 7.39 -7.22 8.60
CA GLN A 82 6.48 -8.30 8.98
C GLN A 82 6.20 -9.16 7.75
N GLU A 83 6.12 -10.47 7.98
CA GLU A 83 5.65 -11.43 7.00
C GLU A 83 4.17 -11.16 6.72
N GLY A 84 3.88 -10.76 5.48
CA GLY A 84 2.54 -10.56 4.95
C GLY A 84 2.19 -11.70 3.99
N TYR A 85 1.03 -12.30 4.17
CA TYR A 85 0.48 -13.31 3.28
C TYR A 85 -0.59 -12.72 2.37
N TRP A 86 -0.50 -13.04 1.08
CA TRP A 86 -1.32 -12.46 0.03
C TRP A 86 -1.90 -13.54 -0.87
N LEU A 87 -3.07 -13.25 -1.45
CA LEU A 87 -3.62 -14.11 -2.50
C LEU A 87 -2.86 -13.86 -3.82
N PRO A 88 -2.64 -14.91 -4.63
CA PRO A 88 -2.02 -14.78 -5.94
C PRO A 88 -2.86 -13.85 -6.82
N GLY A 89 -2.25 -12.79 -7.34
CA GLY A 89 -2.91 -11.74 -8.12
C GLY A 89 -3.06 -10.40 -7.40
N ASP A 90 -3.10 -10.40 -6.06
CA ASP A 90 -3.20 -9.16 -5.26
C ASP A 90 -1.86 -8.39 -5.15
N GLU A 91 -0.76 -9.05 -5.45
CA GLU A 91 0.61 -8.52 -5.41
C GLU A 91 0.81 -7.31 -6.35
N ILE A 92 0.16 -7.36 -7.52
CA ILE A 92 0.24 -6.35 -8.57
C ILE A 92 -0.41 -5.03 -8.11
N SER A 93 -1.44 -5.11 -7.26
CA SER A 93 -2.19 -3.96 -6.75
C SER A 93 -1.37 -3.09 -5.79
N ILE A 94 -0.39 -3.65 -5.07
CA ILE A 94 0.42 -2.94 -4.08
C ILE A 94 1.49 -2.08 -4.76
N LYS A 95 2.23 -2.68 -5.71
CA LYS A 95 3.23 -1.95 -6.50
C LYS A 95 2.59 -0.78 -7.25
N LYS A 96 1.42 -1.00 -7.86
CA LYS A 96 0.69 0.02 -8.65
C LYS A 96 0.16 1.18 -7.80
N LYS A 97 -0.21 0.93 -6.53
CA LYS A 97 -0.69 1.99 -5.61
C LYS A 97 0.47 2.84 -5.05
N ASN A 98 1.63 2.24 -4.82
CA ASN A 98 2.78 2.95 -4.25
C ASN A 98 3.46 3.88 -5.26
N THR A 99 3.56 3.49 -6.53
CA THR A 99 4.09 4.37 -7.60
C THR A 99 3.20 5.60 -7.80
N ASN A 100 1.88 5.41 -7.86
CA ASN A 100 0.93 6.51 -8.03
C ASN A 100 1.02 7.55 -6.90
N LYS A 101 1.16 7.11 -5.64
CA LYS A 101 1.32 8.05 -4.50
C LYS A 101 2.63 8.85 -4.57
N GLN A 102 3.73 8.24 -4.99
CA GLN A 102 5.03 8.91 -5.15
C GLN A 102 5.02 9.90 -6.32
N GLU A 103 4.42 9.50 -7.46
CA GLU A 103 4.23 10.35 -8.64
C GLU A 103 3.36 11.57 -8.29
N MET A 104 2.21 11.35 -7.65
CA MET A 104 1.33 12.42 -7.18
C MET A 104 2.04 13.35 -6.18
N GLY A 105 2.85 12.80 -5.27
CA GLY A 105 3.63 13.60 -4.33
C GLY A 105 4.66 14.51 -5.01
N THR A 106 5.28 14.05 -6.09
CA THR A 106 6.23 14.85 -6.88
C THR A 106 5.50 15.92 -7.70
N TYR A 107 4.36 15.58 -8.29
CA TYR A 107 3.53 16.53 -9.04
C TYR A 107 2.98 17.66 -8.16
N LEU A 108 2.49 17.32 -6.95
CA LEU A 108 2.02 18.32 -5.99
C LEU A 108 3.14 19.23 -5.50
N ARG A 109 4.35 18.70 -5.23
CA ARG A 109 5.52 19.52 -4.89
C ARG A 109 5.87 20.49 -6.01
N PHE A 110 5.82 20.04 -7.27
CA PHE A 110 6.07 20.89 -8.43
C PHE A 110 5.05 22.03 -8.53
N ILE A 111 3.75 21.75 -8.38
CA ILE A 111 2.70 22.76 -8.38
C ILE A 111 2.93 23.80 -7.27
N VAL A 112 3.20 23.36 -6.04
CA VAL A 112 3.43 24.26 -4.90
C VAL A 112 4.68 25.13 -5.11
N SER A 113 5.78 24.56 -5.62
CA SER A 113 6.98 25.34 -5.98
C SER A 113 6.68 26.40 -7.04
N ARG A 114 5.94 26.02 -8.11
CA ARG A 114 5.52 26.96 -9.16
C ARG A 114 4.62 28.08 -8.65
N MET A 115 3.72 27.78 -7.70
CA MET A 115 2.86 28.78 -7.08
C MET A 115 3.66 29.74 -6.19
N LYS A 116 4.64 29.25 -5.44
CA LYS A 116 5.55 30.08 -4.63
C LYS A 116 6.39 31.04 -5.49
N GLU A 117 6.94 30.57 -6.60
CA GLU A 117 7.68 31.43 -7.55
C GLU A 117 6.79 32.57 -8.09
N ARG A 118 5.58 32.25 -8.55
CA ARG A 118 4.63 33.26 -9.05
C ARG A 118 4.20 34.27 -7.99
N ALA A 119 4.05 33.85 -6.73
CA ALA A 119 3.72 34.76 -5.64
C ALA A 119 4.84 35.78 -5.35
N ILE A 120 6.11 35.36 -5.50
CA ILE A 120 7.28 36.24 -5.34
C ILE A 120 7.33 37.29 -6.46
N ASP A 121 7.01 36.91 -7.69
CA ASP A 121 6.98 37.84 -8.84
C ASP A 121 5.86 38.89 -8.71
N LEU A 122 4.70 38.51 -8.16
CA LEU A 122 3.62 39.46 -7.86
C LEU A 122 4.01 40.44 -6.74
N ASN A 123 4.79 40.01 -5.75
CA ASN A 123 5.27 40.88 -4.68
C ASN A 123 6.37 41.86 -5.14
N LYS A 124 7.11 41.54 -6.21
CA LYS A 124 8.05 42.48 -6.86
C LYS A 124 7.34 43.58 -7.66
N LYS A 125 6.27 43.25 -8.39
CA LYS A 125 5.49 44.22 -9.20
C LYS A 125 4.75 45.29 -8.38
N GLY A 126 4.64 45.13 -7.05
CA GLY A 126 3.97 46.09 -6.17
C GLY A 126 4.80 47.32 -5.76
N LYS A 127 6.10 47.39 -6.07
CA LYS A 127 6.97 48.51 -5.65
C LYS A 127 7.27 49.55 -6.73
N ASP A 128 6.80 49.35 -7.96
CA ASP A 128 7.13 50.20 -9.11
C ASP A 128 5.91 51.03 -9.55
N ASN A 129 5.16 51.59 -8.61
CA ASN A 129 3.91 52.30 -8.90
C ASN A 129 4.14 53.77 -9.36
N LYS A 130 5.15 54.01 -10.20
CA LYS A 130 5.34 55.28 -10.91
C LYS A 130 4.96 55.11 -12.38
N HIS A 131 3.68 54.84 -12.63
CA HIS A 131 3.15 54.88 -13.98
C HIS A 131 3.17 56.34 -14.47
N PRO A 132 3.82 56.67 -15.60
CA PRO A 132 4.00 58.05 -16.08
C PRO A 132 2.69 58.81 -16.41
N MET A 133 1.54 58.13 -16.38
CA MET A 133 0.22 58.70 -16.68
C MET A 133 -0.36 59.54 -15.53
N TYR A 134 0.03 59.27 -14.28
CA TYR A 134 -0.55 59.96 -13.12
C TYR A 134 0.10 61.31 -12.76
N ARG A 135 1.01 61.82 -13.61
CA ARG A 135 1.63 63.14 -13.39
C ARG A 135 0.82 64.31 -13.96
N ARG A 136 -0.28 64.07 -14.67
CA ARG A 136 -1.06 65.10 -15.39
C ARG A 136 -2.39 65.50 -14.74
N LEU A 137 -2.75 64.92 -13.59
CA LEU A 137 -4.07 65.13 -12.96
C LEU A 137 -4.01 65.97 -11.67
N VAL A 138 -3.01 66.83 -11.54
CA VAL A 138 -3.00 67.83 -10.45
C VAL A 138 -2.61 69.18 -11.03
N HIS A 139 -3.60 69.92 -11.54
CA HIS A 139 -3.54 71.37 -11.72
C HIS A 139 -4.82 71.97 -11.11
N SER A 140 -4.61 73.10 -10.42
CA SER A 140 -5.50 73.97 -9.62
C SER A 140 -6.09 73.40 -8.35
#